data_AF-A0ABD2IJ23-F1
#
_entry.id   AF-A0ABD2IJ23-F1
#
_cell.length_a   1.000
_cell.length_b   1.000
_cell.length_c   1.000
_cell.angle_alpha   90.00
_cell.angle_beta   90.00
_cell.angle_gamma   90.00
#
_symmetry.space_group_name_H-M   'P 1'
#
loop_
_entity.id
_entity.type
_entity.pdbx_description
1 polymer ?
#
loop_
_entity_poly.entity_id
_entity_poly.type
_entity_poly.pdbx_seq_one_letter_code
_entity_poly.pdbx_strand_id
1 'polypeptide(L)'
;MSFVLLRPSSSSLPSRLTFLLFFLLVNLYYLVKSASNSFINDKCMTCKFLSKTFLEGLEKTEKLHFGGGNTDWEERNLGRFKTSETRFVEILDYVCKKDSSAEIGFSGIKDLQFKCHSLLEAHEELLGQWFFEHQDNGPTLGKYLCIENLKLCCDEGYFGADCSPCPGMKLSGKPCFGNGQCQGNGTRNGNGTCSCHAGYVGKMCSNCDSSYFAVSQNSSYIECEVVALVRAQKIVGLAELGIKWILKSAVMISTNVQRKENVTNPMKNVSTLLVLSNANASTGLNDWTPANVPWMSKVKLMKLGALTMMILLILVVLRQNLQRKRRRTKSSKLTKRTVNTMSCDVCLWVDLS
;
A
#
# COMPACT_ATOMS: atom_id res chain seq x y z
N MET A 1 -46.53 20.01 55.98
CA MET A 1 -46.09 19.94 54.57
C MET A 1 -45.43 18.59 54.34
N SER A 2 -46.01 17.83 53.44
CA SER A 2 -45.71 16.43 53.10
C SER A 2 -44.37 16.30 52.38
N PHE A 3 -43.56 15.32 52.75
CA PHE A 3 -42.64 14.63 51.83
C PHE A 3 -42.54 13.17 52.27
N VAL A 4 -43.47 12.35 51.79
CA VAL A 4 -43.38 10.90 51.84
C VAL A 4 -42.37 10.48 50.78
N LEU A 5 -41.21 10.00 51.22
CA LEU A 5 -40.24 9.32 50.36
C LEU A 5 -40.87 8.00 49.89
N LEU A 6 -41.39 7.99 48.66
CA LEU A 6 -41.77 6.76 47.98
C LEU A 6 -40.51 5.93 47.73
N ARG A 7 -40.36 4.83 48.48
CA ARG A 7 -39.46 3.73 48.11
C ARG A 7 -39.88 3.19 46.74
N PRO A 8 -38.96 3.00 45.78
CA PRO A 8 -39.28 2.22 44.59
C PRO A 8 -39.51 0.77 45.03
N SER A 9 -40.72 0.26 44.76
CA SER A 9 -41.10 -1.13 44.97
C SER A 9 -40.28 -2.06 44.06
N SER A 10 -39.63 -3.03 44.68
CA SER A 10 -39.10 -4.29 44.15
C SER A 10 -39.37 -4.60 42.67
N SER A 11 -38.36 -4.35 41.84
CA SER A 11 -37.77 -5.28 40.88
C SER A 11 -38.62 -6.52 40.48
N SER A 12 -39.37 -6.43 39.39
CA SER A 12 -39.59 -7.59 38.52
C SER A 12 -38.32 -7.80 37.69
N LEU A 13 -37.42 -8.70 38.13
CA LEU A 13 -36.32 -9.15 37.25
C LEU A 13 -36.96 -9.68 35.95
N PRO A 14 -36.51 -9.24 34.75
CA PRO A 14 -37.04 -9.79 33.52
C PRO A 14 -36.80 -11.31 33.56
N SER A 15 -37.86 -12.09 33.38
CA SER A 15 -37.75 -13.55 33.38
C SER A 15 -36.70 -13.97 32.33
N ARG A 16 -35.91 -15.03 32.59
CA ARG A 16 -34.89 -15.52 31.64
C ARG A 16 -35.45 -15.70 30.22
N LEU A 17 -36.74 -16.00 30.10
CA LEU A 17 -37.46 -16.10 28.84
C LEU A 17 -37.56 -14.76 28.09
N THR A 18 -37.82 -13.64 28.78
CA THR A 18 -37.88 -12.31 28.14
C THR A 18 -36.52 -11.86 27.60
N PHE A 19 -35.42 -12.14 28.30
CA PHE A 19 -34.07 -11.87 27.78
C PHE A 19 -33.73 -12.75 26.57
N LEU A 20 -34.10 -14.03 26.60
CA LEU A 20 -33.89 -14.94 25.46
C LEU A 20 -34.71 -14.50 24.24
N LEU A 21 -35.97 -14.14 24.43
CA LEU A 21 -36.82 -13.62 23.35
C LEU A 21 -36.26 -12.31 22.79
N PHE A 22 -35.83 -11.39 23.65
CA PHE A 22 -35.19 -10.15 23.19
C PHE A 22 -33.91 -10.43 22.39
N PHE A 23 -33.04 -11.32 22.87
CA PHE A 23 -31.82 -11.69 22.14
C PHE A 23 -32.14 -12.35 20.80
N LEU A 24 -33.13 -13.25 20.74
CA LEU A 24 -33.57 -13.86 19.49
C LEU A 24 -34.14 -12.84 18.50
N LEU A 25 -34.96 -11.90 18.97
CA LEU A 25 -35.51 -10.82 18.13
C LEU A 25 -34.42 -9.90 17.59
N VAL A 26 -33.43 -9.56 18.43
CA VAL A 26 -32.28 -8.74 18.02
C VAL A 26 -31.44 -9.47 16.95
N ASN A 27 -31.13 -10.75 17.14
CA ASN A 27 -30.39 -11.53 16.14
C ASN A 27 -31.18 -11.69 14.83
N LEU A 28 -32.49 -11.95 14.92
CA LEU A 28 -33.36 -12.02 13.74
C LEU A 28 -33.37 -10.70 12.97
N TYR A 29 -33.47 -9.56 13.68
CA TYR A 29 -33.38 -8.23 13.07
C TYR A 29 -32.04 -8.01 12.37
N TYR A 30 -30.91 -8.36 13.01
CA TYR A 30 -29.59 -8.23 12.39
C TYR A 30 -29.44 -9.11 11.14
N LEU A 31 -29.97 -10.35 11.17
CA LEU A 31 -29.95 -11.25 10.01
C LEU A 31 -30.76 -10.68 8.84
N VAL A 32 -32.00 -10.24 9.08
CA VAL A 32 -32.84 -9.62 8.04
C VAL A 32 -32.17 -8.40 7.43
N LYS A 33 -31.57 -7.54 8.27
CA LYS A 33 -30.84 -6.36 7.80
C LYS A 33 -29.63 -6.72 6.94
N SER A 34 -28.85 -7.72 7.34
CA SER A 34 -27.69 -8.19 6.56
C SER A 34 -28.09 -8.74 5.19
N ALA A 35 -29.18 -9.51 5.11
CA ALA A 35 -29.69 -10.05 3.85
C ALA A 35 -30.18 -8.94 2.91
N SER A 36 -30.92 -7.96 3.44
CA SER A 36 -31.38 -6.81 2.65
C SER A 36 -30.23 -6.00 2.06
N ASN A 37 -29.16 -5.80 2.84
CA ASN A 37 -27.96 -5.09 2.43
C ASN A 37 -27.21 -5.82 1.29
N SER A 38 -27.09 -7.15 1.38
CA SER A 38 -26.52 -7.96 0.30
C SER A 38 -27.36 -7.85 -0.97
N PHE A 39 -28.69 -7.94 -0.85
CA PHE A 39 -29.59 -7.89 -2.00
C PHE A 39 -29.59 -6.55 -2.73
N ILE A 40 -29.55 -5.43 -2.01
CA ILE A 40 -29.47 -4.08 -2.60
C ILE A 40 -28.14 -3.91 -3.34
N ASN A 41 -27.03 -4.37 -2.73
CA ASN A 41 -25.72 -4.33 -3.36
C ASN A 41 -25.68 -5.16 -4.65
N ASP A 42 -26.23 -6.37 -4.60
CA ASP A 42 -26.33 -7.25 -5.78
C ASP A 42 -27.06 -6.56 -6.95
N LYS A 43 -28.17 -5.86 -6.70
CA LYS A 43 -28.92 -5.15 -7.75
C LYS A 43 -28.12 -4.03 -8.40
N CYS A 44 -27.48 -3.18 -7.59
CA CYS A 44 -26.63 -2.12 -8.14
C CYS A 44 -25.49 -2.69 -8.97
N MET A 45 -24.79 -3.70 -8.45
CA MET A 45 -23.67 -4.32 -9.15
C MET A 45 -24.11 -5.07 -10.41
N THR A 46 -25.27 -5.72 -10.40
CA THR A 46 -25.87 -6.35 -11.59
C THR A 46 -26.17 -5.29 -12.65
N CYS A 47 -26.72 -4.13 -12.27
CA CYS A 47 -26.98 -3.04 -13.21
C CYS A 47 -25.70 -2.43 -13.77
N LYS A 48 -24.66 -2.23 -12.93
CA LYS A 48 -23.33 -1.79 -13.38
C LYS A 48 -22.74 -2.80 -14.38
N PHE A 49 -22.89 -4.10 -14.12
CA PHE A 49 -22.44 -5.16 -15.01
C PHE A 49 -23.19 -5.15 -16.36
N LEU A 50 -24.53 -5.01 -16.34
CA LEU A 50 -25.35 -4.84 -17.53
C LEU A 50 -24.88 -3.63 -18.36
N SER A 51 -24.76 -2.47 -17.72
CA SER A 51 -24.30 -1.24 -18.38
C SER A 51 -22.91 -1.42 -19.00
N LYS A 52 -21.99 -2.06 -18.26
CA LYS A 52 -20.63 -2.29 -18.73
C LYS A 52 -20.59 -3.20 -19.96
N THR A 53 -21.26 -4.35 -19.90
CA THR A 53 -21.27 -5.31 -21.01
C THR A 53 -22.00 -4.77 -22.24
N PHE A 54 -22.98 -3.89 -22.07
CA PHE A 54 -23.60 -3.16 -23.16
C PHE A 54 -22.62 -2.20 -23.85
N LEU A 55 -21.84 -1.42 -23.08
CA LEU A 55 -20.79 -0.57 -23.64
C LEU A 55 -19.71 -1.38 -24.36
N GLU A 56 -19.30 -2.53 -23.82
CA GLU A 56 -18.41 -3.46 -24.52
C GLU A 56 -19.02 -3.99 -25.84
N GLY A 57 -20.35 -4.21 -25.87
CA GLY A 57 -21.08 -4.58 -27.08
C GLY A 57 -21.09 -3.47 -28.14
N LEU A 58 -21.18 -2.19 -27.73
CA LEU A 58 -21.04 -1.05 -28.64
C LEU A 58 -19.68 -1.04 -29.35
N GLU A 59 -18.60 -1.27 -28.60
CA GLU A 59 -17.24 -1.34 -29.13
C GLU A 59 -17.08 -2.53 -30.10
N LYS A 60 -17.60 -3.71 -29.74
CA LYS A 60 -17.52 -4.92 -30.57
C LYS A 60 -18.29 -4.80 -31.89
N THR A 61 -19.39 -4.04 -31.90
CA THR A 61 -20.24 -3.85 -33.08
C THR A 61 -19.90 -2.61 -33.89
N GLU A 62 -18.92 -1.80 -33.48
CA GLU A 62 -18.58 -0.53 -34.13
C GLU A 62 -18.23 -0.69 -35.61
N LYS A 63 -17.58 -1.80 -35.98
CA LYS A 63 -17.11 -2.07 -37.35
C LYS A 63 -18.07 -2.92 -38.18
N LEU A 64 -19.25 -3.24 -37.65
CA LEU A 64 -20.25 -4.03 -38.38
C LEU A 64 -21.08 -3.13 -39.32
N HIS A 65 -21.83 -3.78 -40.20
CA HIS A 65 -22.70 -3.19 -41.19
C HIS A 65 -23.92 -4.12 -41.38
N PHE A 66 -24.92 -3.71 -42.15
CA PHE A 66 -26.14 -4.53 -42.35
C PHE A 66 -25.87 -5.86 -43.08
N GLY A 67 -24.70 -6.01 -43.72
CA GLY A 67 -24.25 -7.27 -44.32
C GLY A 67 -24.52 -7.39 -45.82
N GLY A 68 -25.04 -6.35 -46.47
CA GLY A 68 -25.17 -6.23 -47.91
C GLY A 68 -23.93 -5.57 -48.53
N GLY A 69 -23.49 -6.08 -49.67
CA GLY A 69 -22.20 -5.70 -50.28
C GLY A 69 -22.05 -4.23 -50.75
N ASN A 70 -23.03 -3.34 -50.55
CA ASN A 70 -22.93 -1.93 -50.94
C ASN A 70 -23.43 -0.97 -49.84
N THR A 71 -22.51 -0.43 -49.06
CA THR A 71 -22.75 0.49 -47.93
C THR A 71 -23.45 1.79 -48.34
N ASP A 72 -23.17 2.32 -49.54
CA ASP A 72 -23.78 3.57 -50.02
C ASP A 72 -25.28 3.44 -50.28
N TRP A 73 -25.71 2.26 -50.72
CA TRP A 73 -27.13 1.95 -50.88
C TRP A 73 -27.78 1.74 -49.51
N GLU A 74 -27.11 1.01 -48.62
CA GLU A 74 -27.60 0.75 -47.26
C GLU A 74 -27.85 2.04 -46.47
N GLU A 75 -26.91 2.99 -46.48
CA GLU A 75 -27.09 4.24 -45.73
C GLU A 75 -28.27 5.08 -46.26
N ARG A 76 -28.50 5.08 -47.58
CA ARG A 76 -29.60 5.85 -48.19
C ARG A 76 -30.96 5.21 -47.96
N ASN A 77 -31.02 3.88 -47.90
CA ASN A 77 -32.28 3.13 -47.84
C ASN A 77 -32.64 2.61 -46.45
N LEU A 78 -31.66 2.33 -45.58
CA LEU A 78 -31.83 1.73 -44.25
C LEU A 78 -31.34 2.65 -43.12
N GLY A 79 -30.65 3.75 -43.44
CA GLY A 79 -30.10 4.69 -42.46
C GLY A 79 -28.75 4.26 -41.90
N ARG A 80 -28.33 4.91 -40.81
CA ARG A 80 -27.00 4.66 -40.20
C ARG A 80 -27.03 3.40 -39.34
N PHE A 81 -26.18 2.43 -39.65
CA PHE A 81 -26.00 1.23 -38.82
C PHE A 81 -25.66 1.59 -37.36
N LYS A 82 -24.89 2.67 -37.14
CA LYS A 82 -24.51 3.16 -35.79
C LYS A 82 -25.71 3.26 -34.83
N THR A 83 -26.88 3.64 -35.32
CA THR A 83 -28.09 3.90 -34.52
C THR A 83 -29.27 3.06 -35.00
N SER A 84 -29.05 1.93 -35.66
CA SER A 84 -30.11 1.07 -36.17
C SER A 84 -30.59 0.04 -35.14
N GLU A 85 -31.83 -0.41 -35.26
CA GLU A 85 -32.38 -1.51 -34.46
C GLU A 85 -31.58 -2.80 -34.64
N THR A 86 -31.10 -3.07 -35.86
CA THR A 86 -30.21 -4.22 -36.13
C THR A 86 -28.97 -4.17 -35.26
N ARG A 87 -28.28 -3.02 -35.18
CA ARG A 87 -27.10 -2.89 -34.31
C ARG A 87 -27.47 -3.04 -32.84
N PHE A 88 -28.63 -2.53 -32.42
CA PHE A 88 -29.10 -2.71 -31.05
C PHE A 88 -29.25 -4.20 -30.68
N VAL A 89 -29.89 -5.01 -31.53
CA VAL A 89 -30.02 -6.47 -31.30
C VAL A 89 -28.66 -7.16 -31.28
N GLU A 90 -27.75 -6.81 -32.20
CA GLU A 90 -26.37 -7.32 -32.21
C GLU A 90 -25.64 -7.01 -30.89
N ILE A 91 -25.85 -5.81 -30.32
CA ILE A 91 -25.27 -5.43 -29.02
C ILE A 91 -25.85 -6.30 -27.90
N LEU A 92 -27.17 -6.52 -27.88
CA LEU A 92 -27.83 -7.31 -26.84
C LEU A 92 -27.29 -8.75 -26.78
N ASP A 93 -26.85 -9.30 -27.90
CA ASP A 93 -26.20 -10.60 -27.93
C ASP A 93 -24.87 -10.62 -27.16
N TYR A 94 -24.15 -9.51 -27.01
CA TYR A 94 -22.91 -9.44 -26.23
C TYR A 94 -23.11 -9.20 -24.74
N VAL A 95 -24.31 -8.78 -24.34
CA VAL A 95 -24.64 -8.36 -22.97
C VAL A 95 -24.75 -9.57 -22.03
N CYS A 96 -24.42 -9.37 -20.75
CA CYS A 96 -24.51 -10.38 -19.69
C CYS A 96 -23.65 -11.66 -19.87
N LYS A 97 -22.77 -11.73 -20.87
CA LYS A 97 -21.92 -12.91 -21.12
C LYS A 97 -20.80 -13.08 -20.09
N LYS A 98 -20.61 -14.30 -19.60
CA LYS A 98 -19.73 -14.62 -18.46
C LYS A 98 -18.23 -14.34 -18.70
N ASP A 99 -17.79 -14.29 -19.95
CA ASP A 99 -16.38 -14.04 -20.29
C ASP A 99 -15.92 -12.60 -19.93
N SER A 100 -16.89 -11.70 -19.72
CA SER A 100 -16.68 -10.33 -19.21
C SER A 100 -16.63 -10.25 -17.67
N SER A 101 -16.90 -11.35 -16.94
CA SER A 101 -17.00 -11.40 -15.47
C SER A 101 -15.68 -11.70 -14.74
N ALA A 102 -14.57 -11.90 -15.47
CA ALA A 102 -13.27 -12.19 -14.87
C ALA A 102 -12.64 -10.95 -14.19
N GLU A 103 -13.28 -9.78 -14.30
CA GLU A 103 -12.84 -8.60 -13.58
C GLU A 103 -13.16 -8.65 -12.08
N ILE A 104 -12.19 -8.13 -11.31
CA ILE A 104 -12.06 -8.18 -9.84
C ILE A 104 -13.28 -7.59 -9.08
N GLY A 105 -14.22 -6.91 -9.77
CA GLY A 105 -15.38 -6.25 -9.18
C GLY A 105 -16.67 -7.06 -9.07
N PHE A 106 -16.82 -8.19 -9.78
CA PHE A 106 -18.12 -8.89 -9.89
C PHE A 106 -18.13 -10.33 -9.34
N SER A 107 -17.00 -10.82 -8.83
CA SER A 107 -16.80 -12.21 -8.39
C SER A 107 -17.65 -12.66 -7.20
N GLY A 108 -18.21 -11.71 -6.43
CA GLY A 108 -19.00 -11.99 -5.23
C GLY A 108 -20.49 -12.25 -5.45
N ILE A 109 -21.00 -12.10 -6.68
CA ILE A 109 -22.45 -12.14 -6.95
C ILE A 109 -22.84 -13.52 -7.47
N LYS A 110 -23.59 -14.27 -6.65
CA LYS A 110 -24.16 -15.55 -7.07
C LYS A 110 -25.16 -15.33 -8.21
N ASP A 111 -25.09 -16.18 -9.23
CA ASP A 111 -25.99 -16.21 -10.39
C ASP A 111 -26.03 -14.88 -11.17
N LEU A 112 -24.91 -14.15 -11.22
CA LEU A 112 -24.79 -12.84 -11.87
C LEU A 112 -25.33 -12.81 -13.30
N GLN A 113 -24.97 -13.81 -14.12
CA GLN A 113 -25.43 -13.90 -15.51
C GLN A 113 -26.97 -13.97 -15.58
N PHE A 114 -27.59 -14.82 -14.76
CA PHE A 114 -29.06 -14.94 -14.72
C PHE A 114 -29.72 -13.64 -14.23
N LYS A 115 -29.20 -13.05 -13.14
CA LYS A 115 -29.69 -11.76 -12.62
C LYS A 115 -29.57 -10.65 -13.67
N CYS A 116 -28.49 -10.65 -14.44
CA CYS A 116 -28.25 -9.69 -15.51
C CYS A 116 -29.25 -9.87 -16.66
N HIS A 117 -29.45 -11.10 -17.16
CA HIS A 117 -30.45 -11.36 -18.20
C HIS A 117 -31.86 -10.97 -17.76
N SER A 118 -32.23 -11.30 -16.51
CA SER A 118 -33.52 -10.88 -15.96
C SER A 118 -33.68 -9.36 -15.88
N LEU A 119 -32.61 -8.62 -15.56
CA LEU A 119 -32.63 -7.15 -15.55
C LEU A 119 -32.68 -6.56 -16.96
N LEU A 120 -31.97 -7.16 -17.91
CA LEU A 120 -31.98 -6.80 -19.33
C LEU A 120 -33.39 -6.94 -19.90
N GLU A 121 -34.00 -8.12 -19.77
CA GLU A 121 -35.36 -8.40 -20.27
C GLU A 121 -36.40 -7.41 -19.70
N ALA A 122 -36.30 -7.07 -18.41
CA ALA A 122 -37.24 -6.15 -17.77
C ALA A 122 -37.08 -4.69 -18.23
N HIS A 123 -35.94 -4.30 -18.79
CA HIS A 123 -35.57 -2.91 -19.05
C HIS A 123 -34.96 -2.68 -20.44
N GLU A 124 -35.26 -3.56 -21.40
CA GLU A 124 -34.80 -3.43 -22.79
C GLU A 124 -35.27 -2.10 -23.42
N GLU A 125 -36.48 -1.65 -23.11
CA GLU A 125 -37.03 -0.38 -23.59
C GLU A 125 -36.19 0.82 -23.14
N LEU A 126 -35.76 0.86 -21.86
CA LEU A 126 -34.88 1.93 -21.34
C LEU A 126 -33.50 1.89 -22.00
N LEU A 127 -32.96 0.69 -22.25
CA LEU A 127 -31.70 0.52 -22.98
C LEU A 127 -31.82 1.04 -24.42
N GLY A 128 -32.93 0.71 -25.09
CA GLY A 128 -33.27 1.21 -26.41
C GLY A 128 -33.36 2.73 -26.43
N GLN A 129 -34.10 3.33 -25.50
CA GLN A 129 -34.24 4.79 -25.41
C GLN A 129 -32.88 5.49 -25.24
N TRP A 130 -32.01 4.97 -24.36
CA TRP A 130 -30.67 5.50 -24.24
C TRP A 130 -29.86 5.34 -25.53
N PHE A 131 -29.93 4.16 -26.16
CA PHE A 131 -29.22 3.85 -27.39
C PHE A 131 -29.65 4.78 -28.55
N PHE A 132 -30.94 4.97 -28.78
CA PHE A 132 -31.42 5.74 -29.93
C PHE A 132 -31.33 7.26 -29.73
N GLU A 133 -31.52 7.76 -28.50
CA GLU A 133 -31.69 9.20 -28.26
C GLU A 133 -30.51 9.84 -27.53
N HIS A 134 -29.71 9.07 -26.77
CA HIS A 134 -28.78 9.63 -25.77
C HIS A 134 -27.30 9.28 -25.99
N GLN A 135 -26.96 8.43 -26.97
CA GLN A 135 -25.57 7.98 -27.19
C GLN A 135 -24.54 9.12 -27.32
N ASP A 136 -24.86 10.16 -28.10
CA ASP A 136 -23.86 11.18 -28.48
C ASP A 136 -23.84 12.41 -27.55
N ASN A 137 -24.98 12.75 -26.92
CA ASN A 137 -25.14 13.99 -26.13
C ASN A 137 -25.74 13.77 -24.72
N GLY A 138 -25.98 12.52 -24.34
CA GLY A 138 -26.65 12.17 -23.08
C GLY A 138 -25.69 11.80 -21.94
N PRO A 139 -26.25 11.46 -20.77
CA PRO A 139 -25.48 10.86 -19.67
C PRO A 139 -24.91 9.50 -20.08
N THR A 140 -23.89 9.02 -19.35
CA THR A 140 -23.39 7.66 -19.54
C THR A 140 -24.49 6.63 -19.25
N LEU A 141 -24.46 5.49 -19.93
CA LEU A 141 -25.48 4.44 -19.77
C LEU A 141 -25.69 4.03 -18.30
N GLY A 142 -24.61 3.85 -17.54
CA GLY A 142 -24.70 3.52 -16.12
C GLY A 142 -25.38 4.60 -15.28
N LYS A 143 -25.20 5.88 -15.62
CA LYS A 143 -25.87 6.98 -14.92
C LYS A 143 -27.35 7.03 -15.28
N TYR A 144 -27.68 6.99 -16.57
CA TYR A 144 -29.05 6.96 -17.06
C TYR A 144 -29.84 5.78 -16.48
N LEU A 145 -29.32 4.56 -16.66
CA LEU A 145 -30.02 3.33 -16.31
C LEU A 145 -29.99 3.10 -14.79
N CYS A 146 -28.80 3.01 -14.19
CA CYS A 146 -28.67 2.50 -12.83
C CYS A 146 -28.93 3.54 -11.73
N ILE A 147 -28.70 4.83 -12.01
CA ILE A 147 -28.79 5.91 -11.01
C ILE A 147 -30.11 6.68 -11.17
N GLU A 148 -30.38 7.19 -12.38
CA GLU A 148 -31.50 8.11 -12.63
C GLU A 148 -32.83 7.37 -12.78
N ASN A 149 -32.91 6.36 -13.66
CA ASN A 149 -34.15 5.65 -13.96
C ASN A 149 -34.45 4.53 -12.96
N LEU A 150 -33.54 3.56 -12.80
CA LEU A 150 -33.78 2.40 -11.93
C LEU A 150 -33.50 2.66 -10.46
N LYS A 151 -32.77 3.73 -10.13
CA LYS A 151 -32.40 4.11 -8.75
C LYS A 151 -31.84 2.93 -7.95
N LEU A 152 -31.00 2.11 -8.57
CA LEU A 152 -30.34 0.99 -7.90
C LEU A 152 -29.01 1.41 -7.28
N CYS A 153 -28.33 2.37 -7.90
CA CYS A 153 -27.01 2.86 -7.51
C CYS A 153 -27.03 4.33 -7.08
N CYS A 154 -25.88 4.78 -6.59
CA CYS A 154 -25.54 6.19 -6.36
C CYS A 154 -24.37 6.61 -7.27
N ASP A 155 -24.19 7.92 -7.42
CA ASP A 155 -22.96 8.45 -8.01
C ASP A 155 -21.73 8.06 -7.19
N GLU A 156 -20.58 7.97 -7.86
CA GLU A 156 -19.30 7.73 -7.19
C GLU A 156 -19.02 8.83 -6.16
N GLY A 157 -18.60 8.43 -4.96
CA GLY A 157 -18.44 9.29 -3.79
C GLY A 157 -19.68 9.43 -2.92
N TYR A 158 -20.78 8.74 -3.22
CA TYR A 158 -22.02 8.76 -2.44
C TYR A 158 -22.44 7.34 -2.01
N PHE A 159 -23.23 7.23 -0.93
CA PHE A 159 -23.61 5.95 -0.33
C PHE A 159 -25.02 5.99 0.31
N GLY A 160 -25.57 4.81 0.59
CA GLY A 160 -26.81 4.65 1.37
C GLY A 160 -28.09 4.96 0.58
N ALA A 161 -29.24 4.73 1.21
CA ALA A 161 -30.54 4.80 0.54
C ALA A 161 -30.80 6.15 -0.16
N ASP A 162 -30.37 7.24 0.47
CA ASP A 162 -30.55 8.61 -0.02
C ASP A 162 -29.35 9.13 -0.83
N CYS A 163 -28.34 8.30 -1.12
CA CYS A 163 -27.09 8.71 -1.75
C CYS A 163 -26.45 9.93 -1.06
N SER A 164 -26.13 9.76 0.23
CA SER A 164 -25.40 10.76 1.01
C SER A 164 -23.91 10.78 0.64
N PRO A 165 -23.24 11.95 0.68
CA PRO A 165 -21.84 12.06 0.31
C PRO A 165 -20.94 11.32 1.33
N CYS A 166 -19.97 10.56 0.82
CA CYS A 166 -18.92 9.96 1.64
C CYS A 166 -18.12 11.04 2.39
N PRO A 167 -17.56 10.72 3.57
CA PRO A 167 -16.66 11.64 4.29
C PRO A 167 -15.52 12.12 3.38
N GLY A 168 -15.15 13.40 3.48
CA GLY A 168 -14.12 14.02 2.64
C GLY A 168 -14.61 14.48 1.25
N MET A 169 -15.66 13.89 0.69
CA MET A 169 -16.12 14.17 -0.69
C MET A 169 -16.38 15.66 -0.95
N LYS A 170 -17.07 16.35 -0.03
CA LYS A 170 -17.38 17.79 -0.17
C LYS A 170 -16.16 18.71 -0.04
N LEU A 171 -15.08 18.25 0.59
CA LEU A 171 -13.90 19.08 0.88
C LEU A 171 -12.78 18.85 -0.15
N SER A 172 -12.51 17.59 -0.49
CA SER A 172 -11.43 17.19 -1.39
C SER A 172 -11.90 16.85 -2.80
N GLY A 173 -13.22 16.72 -3.02
CA GLY A 173 -13.77 16.09 -4.22
C GLY A 173 -13.55 14.58 -4.29
N LYS A 174 -13.04 13.96 -3.21
CA LYS A 174 -12.69 12.53 -3.17
C LYS A 174 -13.22 11.86 -1.89
N PRO A 175 -13.83 10.67 -1.98
CA PRO A 175 -14.23 9.92 -0.79
C PRO A 175 -13.00 9.62 0.08
N CYS A 176 -13.18 9.70 1.40
CA CYS A 176 -12.13 9.47 2.39
C CYS A 176 -10.85 10.30 2.14
N PHE A 177 -10.99 11.55 1.69
CA PHE A 177 -9.88 12.44 1.29
C PHE A 177 -8.98 11.86 0.18
N GLY A 178 -9.41 10.81 -0.51
CA GLY A 178 -8.58 10.03 -1.44
C GLY A 178 -7.65 9.01 -0.78
N ASN A 179 -7.70 8.90 0.55
CA ASN A 179 -6.78 8.12 1.37
C ASN A 179 -7.45 6.91 2.05
N GLY A 180 -8.56 6.44 1.50
CA GLY A 180 -9.28 5.27 2.01
C GLY A 180 -10.43 4.82 1.13
N GLN A 181 -11.10 3.76 1.57
CA GLN A 181 -12.28 3.19 0.92
C GLN A 181 -13.54 3.53 1.71
N CYS A 182 -14.56 4.10 1.05
CA CYS A 182 -15.84 4.43 1.69
C CYS A 182 -16.80 3.23 1.62
N GLN A 183 -17.34 2.82 2.76
CA GLN A 183 -18.30 1.72 2.83
C GLN A 183 -19.61 2.10 2.12
N GLY A 184 -19.91 1.40 1.03
CA GLY A 184 -21.10 1.62 0.22
C GLY A 184 -20.91 2.64 -0.91
N ASN A 185 -19.68 3.03 -1.22
CA ASN A 185 -19.38 3.94 -2.32
C ASN A 185 -20.05 3.52 -3.64
N GLY A 186 -20.83 4.42 -4.23
CA GLY A 186 -21.56 4.20 -5.48
C GLY A 186 -22.77 3.28 -5.35
N THR A 187 -23.19 2.93 -4.13
CA THR A 187 -24.30 2.00 -3.87
C THR A 187 -25.35 2.61 -2.95
N ARG A 188 -26.59 2.11 -3.01
CA ARG A 188 -27.65 2.50 -2.07
C ARG A 188 -27.58 1.81 -0.71
N ASN A 189 -26.44 1.22 -0.38
CA ASN A 189 -26.18 0.55 0.88
C ASN A 189 -24.93 1.16 1.54
N GLY A 190 -24.57 0.67 2.72
CA GLY A 190 -23.41 1.13 3.50
C GLY A 190 -23.76 2.24 4.47
N ASN A 191 -22.82 2.52 5.37
CA ASN A 191 -22.93 3.57 6.39
C ASN A 191 -21.95 4.73 6.14
N GLY A 192 -21.20 4.69 5.04
CA GLY A 192 -20.25 5.73 4.65
C GLY A 192 -18.98 5.79 5.50
N THR A 193 -18.73 4.79 6.34
CA THR A 193 -17.49 4.74 7.13
C THR A 193 -16.28 4.55 6.21
N CYS A 194 -15.19 5.25 6.51
CA CYS A 194 -13.94 5.16 5.77
C CYS A 194 -13.00 4.12 6.37
N SER A 195 -12.54 3.19 5.54
CA SER A 195 -11.41 2.31 5.83
C SER A 195 -10.14 2.93 5.26
N CYS A 196 -9.32 3.54 6.11
CA CYS A 196 -8.14 4.29 5.67
C CYS A 196 -7.02 3.38 5.16
N HIS A 197 -6.28 3.88 4.16
CA HIS A 197 -5.05 3.27 3.70
C HIS A 197 -3.95 3.40 4.77
N ALA A 198 -2.91 2.57 4.67
CA ALA A 198 -1.78 2.60 5.61
C ALA A 198 -1.15 4.00 5.68
N GLY A 199 -0.94 4.48 6.91
CA GLY A 199 -0.39 5.81 7.18
C GLY A 199 -1.41 6.93 7.34
N TYR A 200 -2.69 6.65 7.13
CA TYR A 200 -3.78 7.61 7.30
C TYR A 200 -4.77 7.14 8.37
N VAL A 201 -5.30 8.10 9.12
CA VAL A 201 -6.26 7.86 10.21
C VAL A 201 -7.34 8.94 10.25
N GLY A 202 -8.38 8.69 11.06
CA GLY A 202 -9.50 9.59 11.27
C GLY A 202 -10.72 9.24 10.42
N LYS A 203 -11.86 9.88 10.74
CA LYS A 203 -13.16 9.57 10.11
C LYS A 203 -13.20 9.75 8.59
N MET A 204 -12.32 10.60 8.06
CA MET A 204 -12.20 10.86 6.63
C MET A 204 -10.78 10.61 6.09
N CYS A 205 -9.89 9.95 6.85
CA CYS A 205 -8.51 9.67 6.45
C CYS A 205 -7.68 10.92 6.09
N SER A 206 -7.95 12.03 6.77
CA SER A 206 -7.33 13.35 6.58
C SER A 206 -6.13 13.62 7.50
N ASN A 207 -5.68 12.63 8.27
CA ASN A 207 -4.61 12.80 9.25
C ASN A 207 -3.58 11.68 9.09
N CYS A 208 -2.31 11.99 9.34
CA CYS A 208 -1.28 10.96 9.38
C CYS A 208 -1.39 10.12 10.64
N ASP A 209 -1.17 8.82 10.49
CA ASP A 209 -1.02 7.90 11.62
C ASP A 209 0.21 8.29 12.47
N SER A 210 0.22 7.88 13.73
CA SER A 210 1.30 8.04 14.71
C SER A 210 2.72 7.72 14.21
N SER A 211 2.86 6.80 13.25
CA SER A 211 4.14 6.38 12.66
C SER A 211 4.51 7.12 11.37
N TYR A 212 3.69 8.10 10.98
CA TYR A 212 3.81 8.86 9.75
C TYR A 212 3.82 10.36 10.05
N PHE A 213 4.36 11.16 9.14
CA PHE A 213 4.33 12.63 9.22
C PHE A 213 3.84 13.22 7.89
N ALA A 214 3.21 14.39 7.95
CA ALA A 214 2.73 15.07 6.76
C ALA A 214 3.92 15.68 6.00
N VAL A 215 4.09 15.27 4.74
CA VAL A 215 5.13 15.81 3.84
C VAL A 215 4.57 16.99 3.04
N SER A 216 3.32 16.87 2.59
CA SER A 216 2.62 17.87 1.79
C SER A 216 1.15 17.87 2.17
N GLN A 217 0.55 19.04 2.38
CA GLN A 217 -0.87 19.15 2.72
C GLN A 217 -1.45 20.50 2.31
N ASN A 218 -2.73 20.51 1.97
CA ASN A 218 -3.54 21.70 1.81
C ASN A 218 -4.97 21.46 2.37
N SER A 219 -5.95 22.28 1.98
CA SER A 219 -7.35 22.11 2.41
C SER A 219 -8.07 20.89 1.82
N SER A 220 -7.55 20.29 0.76
CA SER A 220 -8.20 19.24 -0.05
C SER A 220 -7.38 17.95 -0.16
N TYR A 221 -6.13 17.91 0.31
CA TYR A 221 -5.28 16.71 0.28
C TYR A 221 -4.25 16.73 1.42
N ILE A 222 -3.79 15.53 1.79
CA ILE A 222 -2.66 15.31 2.68
C ILE A 222 -1.88 14.09 2.22
N GLU A 223 -0.55 14.19 2.26
CA GLU A 223 0.40 13.14 1.93
C GLU A 223 1.25 12.80 3.16
N CYS A 224 1.22 11.53 3.58
CA CYS A 224 1.86 11.05 4.79
C CYS A 224 3.02 10.08 4.47
N GLU A 225 4.19 10.29 5.08
CA GLU A 225 5.37 9.43 4.91
C GLU A 225 5.83 8.83 6.24
N VAL A 226 6.43 7.63 6.20
CA VAL A 226 6.85 6.89 7.40
C VAL A 226 8.02 7.60 8.10
N VAL A 227 7.94 7.73 9.42
CA VAL A 227 8.96 8.37 10.28
C VAL A 227 10.31 7.61 10.30
N ALA A 228 10.38 6.41 9.73
CA ALA A 228 11.55 5.53 9.74
C ALA A 228 12.75 6.06 8.92
N LEU A 229 12.51 6.93 7.93
CA LEU A 229 13.59 7.48 7.09
C LEU A 229 14.49 8.48 7.85
N VAL A 230 13.93 9.25 8.79
CA VAL A 230 14.70 10.26 9.54
C VAL A 230 15.68 9.61 10.54
N ARG A 231 15.32 8.45 11.12
CA ARG A 231 16.22 7.73 12.04
C ARG A 231 17.32 6.96 11.32
N ALA A 232 17.03 6.34 10.17
CA ALA A 232 18.02 5.59 9.41
C ALA A 232 19.08 6.50 8.76
N GLN A 233 18.68 7.64 8.16
CA GLN A 233 19.62 8.59 7.57
C GLN A 233 20.55 9.24 8.61
N LYS A 234 20.05 9.49 9.83
CA LYS A 234 20.88 10.03 10.93
C LYS A 234 21.92 9.01 11.41
N ILE A 235 21.58 7.72 11.43
CA ILE A 235 22.52 6.64 11.79
C ILE A 235 23.55 6.42 10.67
N VAL A 236 23.14 6.45 9.41
CA VAL A 236 24.05 6.32 8.25
C VAL A 236 25.00 7.52 8.16
N GLY A 237 24.51 8.75 8.37
CA GLY A 237 25.35 9.95 8.39
C GLY A 237 26.37 9.98 9.54
N LEU A 238 25.99 9.50 10.73
CA LEU A 238 26.92 9.35 11.85
C LEU A 238 27.97 8.25 11.58
N ALA A 239 27.59 7.17 10.89
CA ALA A 239 28.52 6.12 10.48
C ALA A 239 29.52 6.62 9.41
N GLU A 240 29.09 7.43 8.44
CA GLU A 240 29.96 8.01 7.41
C GLU A 240 30.97 9.01 7.99
N LEU A 241 30.56 9.84 8.96
CA LEU A 241 31.47 10.74 9.67
C LEU A 241 32.50 9.95 10.50
N GLY A 242 32.07 8.88 11.16
CA GLY A 242 32.96 7.97 11.89
C GLY A 242 34.00 7.31 10.96
N ILE A 243 33.58 6.80 9.80
CA ILE A 243 34.47 6.18 8.81
C ILE A 243 35.45 7.20 8.22
N LYS A 244 35.02 8.42 7.89
CA LYS A 244 35.91 9.50 7.42
C LYS A 244 36.97 9.89 8.46
N TRP A 245 36.62 9.90 9.75
CA TRP A 245 37.54 10.21 10.84
C TRP A 245 38.59 9.10 11.04
N ILE A 246 38.16 7.83 10.94
CA ILE A 246 39.05 6.66 11.01
C ILE A 246 40.03 6.65 9.83
N LEU A 247 39.56 6.92 8.60
CA LEU A 247 40.40 6.96 7.41
C LEU A 247 41.42 8.12 7.46
N LYS A 248 41.02 9.33 7.88
CA LYS A 248 41.96 10.46 8.08
C LYS A 248 43.02 10.15 9.14
N SER A 249 42.62 9.49 10.22
CA SER A 249 43.55 9.07 11.29
C SER A 249 44.56 8.03 10.79
N ALA A 250 44.13 7.06 9.99
CA ALA A 250 45.00 6.06 9.38
C ALA A 250 46.02 6.66 8.39
N VAL A 251 45.61 7.65 7.59
CA VAL A 251 46.50 8.38 6.67
C VAL A 251 47.57 9.17 7.45
N MET A 252 47.20 9.87 8.52
CA MET A 252 48.14 10.61 9.39
C MET A 252 49.16 9.69 10.08
N ILE A 253 48.76 8.47 10.45
CA ILE A 253 49.67 7.45 11.01
C ILE A 253 50.64 6.95 9.93
N SER A 254 50.18 6.71 8.70
CA SER A 254 51.03 6.27 7.58
C SER A 254 52.09 7.31 7.21
N THR A 255 51.76 8.61 7.23
CA THR A 255 52.73 9.69 6.94
C THR A 255 53.79 9.86 8.03
N ASN A 256 53.48 9.51 9.29
CA ASN A 256 54.48 9.54 10.37
C ASN A 256 55.37 8.29 10.41
N VAL A 257 54.90 7.15 9.89
CA VAL A 257 55.74 5.94 9.71
C VAL A 257 56.77 6.15 8.60
N GLN A 258 56.39 6.82 7.50
CA GLN A 258 57.33 7.14 6.41
C GLN A 258 58.39 8.20 6.79
N ARG A 259 58.23 8.93 7.90
CA ARG A 259 59.25 9.88 8.39
C ARG A 259 60.35 9.20 9.23
N LYS A 260 60.14 7.97 9.71
CA LYS A 260 61.12 7.24 10.54
C LYS A 260 61.98 6.22 9.80
N GLU A 261 61.74 5.98 8.52
CA GLU A 261 62.53 5.02 7.71
C GLU A 261 63.40 5.69 6.62
N ASN A 262 63.54 7.02 6.61
CA ASN A 262 64.38 7.73 5.63
C ASN A 262 65.80 8.05 6.14
N VAL A 263 66.42 7.09 6.81
CA VAL A 263 67.89 7.05 7.01
C VAL A 263 68.35 5.61 6.76
N THR A 264 68.41 5.22 5.49
CA THR A 264 69.54 4.50 4.84
C THR A 264 69.09 3.90 3.50
N ASN A 265 69.83 4.26 2.45
CA ASN A 265 69.90 3.69 1.11
C ASN A 265 68.83 4.07 0.05
N PRO A 266 69.27 4.68 -1.07
CA PRO A 266 68.44 4.93 -2.24
C PRO A 266 68.58 3.77 -3.25
N MET A 267 67.48 3.12 -3.62
CA MET A 267 67.17 2.78 -5.02
C MET A 267 65.92 1.89 -5.17
N LYS A 268 65.10 2.31 -6.14
CA LYS A 268 64.13 1.57 -6.99
C LYS A 268 62.68 1.40 -6.53
N ASN A 269 61.83 2.10 -7.30
CA ASN A 269 60.44 1.84 -7.68
C ASN A 269 59.33 2.07 -6.64
N VAL A 270 58.86 3.33 -6.57
CA VAL A 270 57.49 3.65 -6.12
C VAL A 270 56.85 4.60 -7.13
N SER A 271 56.27 4.04 -8.19
CA SER A 271 55.49 4.77 -9.20
C SER A 271 54.10 4.14 -9.38
N THR A 272 53.38 3.84 -8.29
CA THR A 272 52.05 3.20 -8.41
C THR A 272 51.02 3.59 -7.33
N LEU A 273 51.20 4.71 -6.62
CA LEU A 273 50.25 5.11 -5.56
C LEU A 273 49.96 6.62 -5.50
N LEU A 274 49.92 7.29 -6.66
CA LEU A 274 49.63 8.73 -6.76
C LEU A 274 48.60 9.06 -7.86
N VAL A 275 47.64 8.17 -8.13
CA VAL A 275 46.62 8.40 -9.19
C VAL A 275 45.17 8.37 -8.68
N LEU A 276 44.88 8.27 -7.38
CA LEU A 276 43.47 8.20 -6.91
C LEU A 276 43.05 9.26 -5.88
N SER A 277 43.65 10.46 -5.89
CA SER A 277 43.15 11.58 -5.07
C SER A 277 42.33 12.63 -5.83
N ASN A 278 42.17 12.53 -7.16
CA ASN A 278 41.38 13.49 -7.93
C ASN A 278 40.23 12.82 -8.68
N ALA A 279 39.13 12.56 -7.96
CA ALA A 279 37.81 12.40 -8.55
C ALA A 279 36.81 13.17 -7.69
N ASN A 280 36.62 14.45 -8.02
CA ASN A 280 35.45 15.20 -7.61
C ASN A 280 34.23 14.57 -8.29
N ALA A 281 33.32 14.01 -7.50
CA ALA A 281 31.97 13.67 -7.96
C ALA A 281 30.97 14.49 -7.15
N SER A 282 30.86 15.76 -7.50
CA SER A 282 29.65 16.54 -7.28
C SER A 282 28.63 16.12 -8.33
N THR A 283 27.71 15.23 -7.96
CA THR A 283 26.45 15.03 -8.70
C THR A 283 25.29 15.23 -7.73
N GLY A 284 24.40 16.15 -8.11
CA GLY A 284 23.27 16.61 -7.31
C GLY A 284 22.32 15.48 -6.91
N LEU A 285 21.80 15.59 -5.70
CA LEU A 285 20.85 14.67 -5.10
C LEU A 285 19.45 15.30 -5.10
N ASN A 286 18.95 15.65 -6.28
CA ASN A 286 17.55 16.02 -6.49
C ASN A 286 17.01 15.05 -7.55
N ASP A 287 16.29 14.01 -7.09
CA ASP A 287 15.32 13.17 -7.82
C ASP A 287 15.39 11.73 -7.34
N TRP A 288 14.67 11.44 -6.26
CA TRP A 288 14.25 10.09 -5.90
C TRP A 288 12.78 10.15 -5.46
N THR A 289 11.86 10.15 -6.43
CA THR A 289 10.44 9.84 -6.18
C THR A 289 10.23 8.33 -6.28
N PRO A 290 9.37 7.72 -5.44
CA PRO A 290 9.14 6.28 -5.42
C PRO A 290 8.09 5.90 -6.47
N ALA A 291 8.42 6.02 -7.76
CA ALA A 291 7.55 5.52 -8.83
C ALA A 291 8.23 4.55 -9.80
N ASN A 292 9.52 4.27 -9.65
CA ASN A 292 10.22 3.29 -10.49
C ASN A 292 11.18 2.44 -9.66
N VAL A 293 10.71 1.30 -9.16
CA VAL A 293 11.58 0.21 -8.69
C VAL A 293 11.43 -0.98 -9.64
N PRO A 294 12.23 -1.10 -10.71
CA PRO A 294 12.47 -2.39 -11.33
C PRO A 294 13.52 -3.12 -10.50
N TRP A 295 13.11 -4.24 -9.91
CA TRP A 295 13.89 -5.41 -9.54
C TRP A 295 15.41 -5.19 -9.49
N MET A 296 15.96 -5.12 -8.27
CA MET A 296 17.39 -5.05 -8.02
C MET A 296 18.14 -6.08 -8.88
N SER A 297 18.95 -5.59 -9.82
CA SER A 297 19.76 -6.44 -10.69
C SER A 297 20.75 -7.25 -9.84
N LYS A 298 20.87 -8.56 -10.14
CA LYS A 298 21.74 -9.55 -9.45
C LYS A 298 23.17 -9.04 -9.19
N VAL A 299 23.65 -8.11 -10.03
CA VAL A 299 24.96 -7.44 -9.91
C VAL A 299 25.11 -6.60 -8.63
N LYS A 300 24.06 -5.93 -8.16
CA LYS A 300 24.10 -5.13 -6.91
C LYS A 300 24.14 -6.01 -5.67
N LEU A 301 23.42 -7.14 -5.68
CA LEU A 301 23.46 -8.13 -4.59
C LEU A 301 24.85 -8.81 -4.47
N MET A 302 25.48 -9.13 -5.62
CA MET A 302 26.83 -9.72 -5.62
C MET A 302 27.90 -8.74 -5.10
N LYS A 303 27.77 -7.43 -5.38
CA LYS A 303 28.69 -6.41 -4.87
C LYS A 303 28.57 -6.20 -3.36
N LEU A 304 27.35 -6.26 -2.81
CA LEU A 304 27.10 -6.25 -1.36
C LEU A 304 27.61 -7.54 -0.67
N GLY A 305 27.47 -8.70 -1.32
CA GLY A 305 28.04 -9.96 -0.86
C GLY A 305 29.58 -9.96 -0.82
N ALA A 306 30.24 -9.40 -1.84
CA ALA A 306 31.70 -9.31 -1.87
C ALA A 306 32.25 -8.36 -0.80
N LEU A 307 31.57 -7.23 -0.55
CA LEU A 307 31.99 -6.26 0.49
C LEU A 307 31.85 -6.84 1.90
N THR A 308 30.76 -7.56 2.16
CA THR A 308 30.53 -8.20 3.47
C THR A 308 31.51 -9.35 3.74
N MET A 309 31.86 -10.14 2.72
CA MET A 309 32.90 -11.18 2.83
C MET A 309 34.30 -10.58 3.07
N MET A 310 34.64 -9.48 2.42
CA MET A 310 35.91 -8.77 2.66
C MET A 310 35.99 -8.21 4.08
N ILE A 311 34.89 -7.65 4.60
CA ILE A 311 34.83 -7.14 5.98
C ILE A 311 34.98 -8.30 6.99
N LEU A 312 34.33 -9.44 6.75
CA LEU A 312 34.46 -10.62 7.61
C LEU A 312 35.89 -11.17 7.63
N LEU A 313 36.57 -11.22 6.48
CA LEU A 313 37.98 -11.64 6.40
C LEU A 313 38.90 -10.69 7.18
N ILE A 314 38.68 -9.37 7.07
CA ILE A 314 39.45 -8.37 7.83
C ILE A 314 39.23 -8.56 9.34
N LEU A 315 38.00 -8.80 9.78
CA LEU A 315 37.69 -9.05 11.19
C LEU A 315 38.32 -10.35 11.71
N VAL A 316 38.37 -11.41 10.91
CA VAL A 316 39.03 -12.67 11.27
C VAL A 316 40.54 -12.46 11.42
N VAL A 317 41.18 -11.74 10.50
CA VAL A 317 42.62 -11.44 10.55
C VAL A 317 42.95 -10.55 11.77
N LEU A 318 42.13 -9.55 12.06
CA LEU A 318 42.27 -8.71 13.25
C LEU A 318 42.13 -9.53 14.54
N ARG A 319 41.17 -10.46 14.59
CA ARG A 319 40.99 -11.38 15.74
C ARG A 319 42.22 -12.27 15.91
N GLN A 320 42.77 -12.83 14.84
CA GLN A 320 43.99 -13.65 14.89
C GLN A 320 45.21 -12.84 15.36
N ASN A 321 45.36 -11.59 14.90
CA ASN A 321 46.44 -10.70 15.33
C ASN A 321 46.31 -10.29 16.81
N LEU A 322 45.10 -10.03 17.29
CA LEU A 322 44.84 -9.77 18.72
C LEU A 322 45.18 -10.98 19.59
N GLN A 323 44.85 -12.20 19.14
CA GLN A 323 45.21 -13.44 19.83
C GLN A 323 46.73 -13.67 19.86
N ARG A 324 47.45 -13.37 18.76
CA ARG A 324 48.93 -13.42 18.72
C ARG A 324 49.57 -12.40 19.67
N LYS A 325 49.01 -11.19 19.78
CA LYS A 325 49.48 -10.14 20.71
C LYS A 325 49.24 -10.53 22.18
N ARG A 326 48.14 -11.25 22.48
CA ARG A 326 47.86 -11.84 23.81
C ARG A 326 48.84 -12.96 24.19
N ARG A 327 49.29 -13.78 23.24
CA ARG A 327 50.31 -14.82 23.49
C ARG A 327 51.70 -14.23 23.76
N ARG A 328 52.10 -13.16 23.06
CA ARG A 328 53.37 -12.44 23.31
C ARG A 328 53.43 -11.75 24.68
N THR A 329 52.32 -11.19 25.15
CA THR A 329 52.22 -10.56 26.48
C THR A 329 52.16 -11.56 27.65
N LYS A 330 51.66 -12.79 27.43
CA LYS A 330 51.79 -13.89 28.41
C LYS A 330 53.23 -14.41 28.50
N SER A 331 53.94 -14.51 27.37
CA SER A 331 55.34 -14.97 27.35
C SER A 331 56.32 -14.02 28.05
N SER A 332 56.09 -12.70 27.99
CA SER A 332 56.94 -11.70 28.67
C SER A 332 56.65 -11.56 30.18
N LYS A 333 55.49 -12.02 30.65
CA LYS A 333 55.17 -12.09 32.09
C LYS A 333 55.76 -13.34 32.76
N LEU A 334 56.02 -14.42 32.01
CA LEU A 334 56.63 -15.64 32.54
C LEU A 334 58.16 -15.51 32.71
N THR A 335 58.84 -14.75 31.85
CA THR A 335 60.29 -14.49 31.93
C THR A 335 60.68 -13.43 32.95
N LYS A 336 59.75 -12.54 33.36
CA LYS A 336 60.00 -11.57 34.45
C LYS A 336 59.74 -12.12 35.86
N ARG A 337 59.14 -13.32 35.99
CA ARG A 337 58.89 -13.96 37.30
C ARG A 337 60.03 -14.87 37.78
N THR A 338 60.92 -15.30 36.90
CA THR A 338 62.05 -16.20 37.24
C THR A 338 63.34 -15.49 37.66
N VAL A 339 63.40 -14.15 37.61
CA VAL A 339 64.63 -13.39 37.94
C VAL A 339 64.51 -12.61 39.27
N ASN A 340 63.31 -12.52 39.88
CA ASN A 340 63.05 -11.67 41.05
C ASN A 340 62.70 -12.42 42.36
N THR A 341 63.03 -13.71 42.49
CA THR A 341 62.87 -14.44 43.76
C THR A 341 64.09 -15.30 44.09
N MET A 342 65.23 -14.66 44.35
CA MET A 342 66.32 -15.17 45.19
C MET A 342 66.78 -14.02 46.10
N SER A 343 66.04 -13.78 47.17
CA SER A 343 66.52 -13.07 48.37
C SER A 343 65.47 -13.12 49.48
N CYS A 344 65.95 -13.51 50.67
CA CYS A 344 65.40 -13.30 52.01
C CYS A 344 64.20 -14.16 52.46
N ASP A 345 64.58 -15.35 52.93
CA ASP A 345 64.29 -15.96 54.23
C ASP A 345 63.27 -15.34 55.22
N VAL A 346 62.43 -16.25 55.71
CA VAL A 346 62.10 -16.55 57.13
C VAL A 346 61.45 -15.45 57.99
N CYS A 347 60.17 -15.67 58.35
CA CYS A 347 59.72 -15.77 59.75
C CYS A 347 58.23 -16.19 59.88
N LEU A 348 58.03 -17.44 60.29
CA LEU A 348 57.37 -17.91 61.52
C LEU A 348 55.87 -17.64 61.83
N TRP A 349 55.21 -18.78 62.13
CA TRP A 349 54.20 -19.08 63.18
C TRP A 349 52.70 -18.98 62.81
N VAL A 350 51.81 -19.94 63.10
CA VAL A 350 51.91 -21.23 63.82
C VAL A 350 50.63 -22.09 63.61
N ASP A 351 50.76 -23.39 63.96
CA ASP A 351 49.76 -24.37 64.42
C ASP A 351 49.21 -25.52 63.52
N LEU A 352 49.22 -26.69 64.19
CA LEU A 352 48.56 -27.99 63.97
C LEU A 352 49.35 -29.10 63.24
N SER A 353 50.25 -29.76 63.96
CA SER A 353 50.10 -31.14 64.53
C SER A 353 51.43 -31.73 64.96
#